data_AF-A0A6P0EVW9-F1
#
_entry.id   AF-A0A6P0EVW9-F1
#
_cell.length_a   1.000
_cell.length_b   1.000
_cell.length_c   1.000
_cell.angle_alpha   90.00
_cell.angle_beta   90.00
_cell.angle_gamma   90.00
#
_symmetry.space_group_name_H-M   'P 1'
#
loop_
_entity.id
_entity.type
_entity.pdbx_description
1 polymer ?
#
loop_
_entity_poly.entity_id
_entity_poly.type
_entity_poly.pdbx_seq_one_letter_code
_entity_poly.pdbx_strand_id
1 'polypeptide(L)' 'MSWTWQLEDPTGTPVDPATLGVEVPACDNQGDAESWLGEAWRDLLERGIATVTLQRDGERVYGPMGLAPN' A
#
# COMPACT_ATOMS: atom_id res chain seq x y z
N MET A 1 17.08 3.29 4.66
CA MET A 1 15.71 3.61 5.10
C MET A 1 14.81 3.21 3.95
N SER A 2 13.91 2.26 4.17
CA SER A 2 13.02 1.71 3.15
C SER A 2 11.58 2.08 3.45
N TRP A 3 10.91 2.75 2.51
CA TRP A 3 9.50 3.10 2.59
C TRP A 3 8.68 2.17 1.71
N THR A 4 7.71 1.46 2.29
CA THR A 4 6.90 0.44 1.58
C THR A 4 5.45 0.49 2.04
N TRP A 5 4.53 0.09 1.15
CA TRP A 5 3.12 -0.06 1.50
C TRP A 5 2.77 -1.51 1.83
N GLN A 6 2.17 -1.72 3.00
CA GLN A 6 1.41 -2.92 3.28
C GLN A 6 0.00 -2.76 2.72
N LEU A 7 -0.44 -3.78 1.99
CA LEU A 7 -1.78 -3.85 1.41
C LEU A 7 -2.65 -4.72 2.32
N GLU A 8 -3.89 -4.30 2.55
CA GLU A 8 -4.83 -4.99 3.42
C GLU A 8 -6.19 -5.14 2.71
N ASP A 9 -6.80 -6.31 2.84
CA ASP A 9 -8.12 -6.61 2.28
C ASP A 9 -9.26 -5.93 3.11
N PRO A 10 -10.54 -6.07 2.71
CA PRO A 10 -11.65 -5.47 3.46
C PRO A 10 -11.83 -5.98 4.89
N THR A 11 -11.18 -7.09 5.26
CA THR A 11 -11.18 -7.65 6.62
C THR A 11 -10.03 -7.09 7.48
N GLY A 12 -9.12 -6.31 6.88
CA GLY A 12 -7.90 -5.85 7.53
C GLY A 12 -6.78 -6.90 7.53
N THR A 13 -6.90 -7.95 6.71
CA THR A 13 -5.86 -8.98 6.62
C THR A 13 -4.77 -8.52 5.65
N PRO A 14 -3.48 -8.59 6.03
CA PRO A 14 -2.38 -8.29 5.11
C PRO A 14 -2.41 -9.21 3.89
N VAL A 15 -2.32 -8.60 2.70
CA VAL A 15 -2.27 -9.31 1.42
C VAL A 15 -0.85 -9.26 0.87
N ASP A 16 -0.34 -10.40 0.43
CA ASP A 16 0.91 -10.46 -0.32
C ASP A 16 0.69 -9.91 -1.74
N PRO A 17 1.31 -8.76 -2.11
CA PRO A 17 1.13 -8.14 -3.43
C PRO A 17 1.47 -9.07 -4.59
N ALA A 18 2.42 -10.00 -4.41
CA ALA A 18 2.82 -10.93 -5.46
C ALA A 18 1.67 -11.86 -5.88
N THR A 19 0.75 -12.19 -4.96
CA THR A 19 -0.45 -12.99 -5.26
C THR A 19 -1.44 -12.26 -6.16
N LEU A 20 -1.36 -10.94 -6.19
CA LEU A 20 -2.15 -10.06 -7.05
C LEU A 20 -1.40 -9.65 -8.32
N GLY A 21 -0.16 -10.12 -8.52
CA GLY A 21 0.69 -9.67 -9.64
C GLY A 21 1.11 -8.20 -9.51
N VAL A 22 1.16 -7.67 -8.29
CA VAL A 22 1.57 -6.29 -7.99
C VAL A 22 2.97 -6.32 -7.38
N GLU A 23 3.86 -5.46 -7.87
CA GLU A 23 5.15 -5.19 -7.25
C GLU A 23 5.06 -3.87 -6.45
N VAL A 24 5.26 -3.95 -5.14
CA VAL A 24 5.33 -2.77 -4.27
C VAL A 24 6.80 -2.37 -4.11
N PRO A 25 7.22 -1.19 -4.57
CA PRO A 25 8.61 -0.78 -4.49
C PRO A 25 9.01 -0.44 -3.05
N ALA A 26 10.26 -0.72 -2.73
CA ALA A 26 10.95 -0.11 -1.60
C ALA A 26 11.49 1.24 -2.04
N CYS A 27 10.88 2.32 -1.54
CA CYS A 27 11.24 3.69 -1.89
C CYS A 27 12.25 4.29 -0.91
N ASP A 28 13.04 5.27 -1.38
CA ASP A 28 14.06 5.94 -0.59
C ASP A 28 13.47 6.99 0.39
N ASN A 29 12.28 7.51 0.10
CA ASN A 29 11.57 8.48 0.93
C ASN A 29 10.05 8.32 0.88
N GLN A 30 9.35 9.01 1.79
CA GLN A 30 7.88 8.99 1.89
C GLN A 30 7.18 9.51 0.64
N GLY A 31 7.68 10.60 0.05
CA GLY A 31 7.05 11.22 -1.12
C GLY A 31 7.07 10.32 -2.36
N ASP A 32 8.14 9.54 -2.54
CA ASP A 32 8.21 8.53 -3.60
C ASP A 32 7.22 7.39 -3.36
N ALA A 33 7.07 6.94 -2.10
CA ALA A 33 6.07 5.93 -1.74
C ALA A 33 4.64 6.46 -1.96
N GLU A 34 4.35 7.71 -1.58
CA GLU A 34 3.06 8.35 -1.80
C GLU A 34 2.76 8.56 -3.29
N SER A 35 3.77 8.90 -4.09
CA SER A 35 3.65 9.04 -5.55
C SER A 35 3.25 7.71 -6.19
N TRP A 36 3.93 6.62 -5.84
CA TRP A 36 3.57 5.27 -6.32
C TRP A 36 2.13 4.90 -5.96
N LEU A 37 1.69 5.17 -4.72
CA LEU A 37 0.33 4.87 -4.31
C LEU A 37 -0.70 5.70 -5.11
N GLY A 38 -0.40 6.98 -5.37
CA GLY A 38 -1.23 7.85 -6.21
C GLY A 38 -1.45 7.33 -7.63
N GLU A 39 -0.49 6.57 -8.16
CA GLU A 39 -0.60 5.91 -9.47
C GLU A 39 -1.30 4.54 -9.37
N ALA A 40 -1.02 3.76 -8.33
CA ALA A 40 -1.47 2.37 -8.20
C ALA A 40 -2.85 2.18 -7.56
N TRP A 41 -3.37 3.14 -6.79
CA TRP A 41 -4.52 2.90 -5.89
C TRP A 41 -5.79 2.37 -6.56
N ARG A 42 -6.07 2.75 -7.81
CA ARG A 42 -7.26 2.28 -8.55
C ARG A 42 -7.15 0.79 -8.88
N ASP A 43 -6.01 0.39 -9.42
CA ASP A 43 -5.73 -1.01 -9.76
C ASP A 43 -5.67 -1.88 -8.49
N LEU A 44 -5.11 -1.36 -7.40
CA LEU A 44 -5.16 -2.02 -6.08
C LEU A 44 -6.60 -2.24 -5.59
N LEU A 45 -7.45 -1.22 -5.70
CA LEU A 45 -8.86 -1.30 -5.32
C LEU A 45 -9.62 -2.31 -6.18
N GLU A 46 -9.38 -2.32 -7.50
CA GLU A 46 -9.95 -3.31 -8.44
C GLU A 46 -9.52 -4.74 -8.13
N ARG A 47 -8.32 -4.93 -7.55
CA ARG A 47 -7.79 -6.22 -7.09
C ARG A 47 -8.25 -6.61 -5.68
N GLY A 48 -9.10 -5.81 -5.05
CA GLY A 48 -9.72 -6.12 -3.76
C GLY A 48 -8.94 -5.61 -2.54
N ILE A 49 -7.94 -4.74 -2.71
CA ILE A 49 -7.30 -4.05 -1.59
C ILE A 49 -8.23 -2.95 -1.09
N ALA A 50 -8.50 -2.92 0.21
CA ALA A 50 -9.37 -1.94 0.84
C ALA A 50 -8.59 -0.81 1.49
N THR A 51 -7.50 -1.17 2.18
CA THR A 51 -6.68 -0.20 2.93
C THR A 51 -5.21 -0.42 2.69
N VAL A 52 -4.43 0.64 2.89
CA VAL A 52 -2.97 0.60 2.82
C VAL A 52 -2.35 1.24 4.06
N THR A 53 -1.21 0.71 4.47
CA THR A 53 -0.45 1.16 5.61
C THR A 53 0.99 1.42 5.18
N LEU A 54 1.50 2.64 5.40
CA LEU A 54 2.88 2.98 5.08
C LEU A 54 3.80 2.50 6.19
N GLN A 55 4.87 1.81 5.79
CA GLN A 55 5.93 1.37 6.68
C GLN A 55 7.25 2.06 6.34
N ARG A 56 8.05 2.35 7.36
CA ARG A 56 9.45 2.78 7.26
C ARG A 56 10.31 1.76 8.00
N ASP A 57 11.17 1.06 7.27
CA ASP A 57 12.06 0.01 7.80
C ASP A 57 11.30 -1.07 8.62
N GLY A 58 10.08 -1.42 8.17
CA GLY A 58 9.22 -2.40 8.83
C GLY A 58 8.33 -1.83 9.95
N GLU A 59 8.51 -0.55 10.32
CA GLU A 59 7.67 0.12 11.31
C GLU A 59 6.55 0.91 10.64
N ARG A 60 5.32 0.75 11.12
CA ARG A 60 4.17 1.52 10.64
C ARG A 60 4.31 3.00 11.00
N VAL A 61 4.23 3.86 9.99
CA VAL A 61 4.34 5.32 10.15
C VAL A 61 3.08 6.07 9.72
N TYR A 62 2.23 5.48 8.88
CA TYR A 62 0.94 6.05 8.48
C TYR A 62 -0.08 4.96 8.14
N GLY A 63 -1.36 5.23 8.37
CA GLY A 63 -2.48 4.34 8.01
C GLY A 63 -3.25 3.72 9.20
N PRO A 64 -4.27 2.89 8.92
CA PRO A 64 -4.63 2.39 7.59
C PRO A 64 -5.42 3.49 6.86
N MET A 65 -5.12 3.70 5.58
CA MET A 65 -5.86 4.62 4.73
C MET A 65 -6.72 3.83 3.74
N GLY A 66 -8.01 4.14 3.67
CA GLY A 66 -8.91 3.52 2.70
C GLY A 66 -8.62 3.98 1.27
N LEU A 67 -8.70 3.06 0.31
CA LEU A 67 -8.54 3.37 -1.12
C LEU A 67 -9.85 3.75 -1.81
N ALA A 68 -11.00 3.38 -1.23
CA ALA A 68 -12.30 3.70 -1.80
C ALA A 68 -12.61 5.20 -1.62
N PRO A 69 -13.09 5.90 -2.67
CA PRO A 69 -13.64 7.24 -2.51
C PRO A 69 -14.90 7.18 -1.64
N ASN A 70 -15.00 8.11 -0.68
CA ASN A 70 -16.22 8.33 0.11
C ASN A 70 -17.30 9.03 -0.70
#